data_AF-A0A9X0PEQ3-F1
#
_entry.id   AF-A0A9X0PEQ3-F1
#
_cell.length_a   1.000
_cell.length_b   1.000
_cell.length_c   1.000
_cell.angle_alpha   90.00
_cell.angle_beta   90.00
_cell.angle_gamma   90.00
#
_symmetry.space_group_name_H-M   'P 1'
#
loop_
_entity.id
_entity.type
_entity.pdbx_description
1 polymer ?
#
loop_
_entity_poly.entity_id
_entity_poly.type
_entity_poly.pdbx_seq_one_letter_code
_entity_poly.pdbx_strand_id
1 'polypeptide(L)'
;MNAIVILSLILLILMLVFGGRSGFVSFLTLFLNFIVLFIAILFIVFRAPIYLVTFVFCIIIAVINLFLLNKFNIKTLAAFISSIVTTLLMIAAIYLSVHWGHLQGFTQEEQDETYVFSLNIGIDMEQFMIFTVILAVIAAVIDLAITISSPVFELHEANPSLTRRELFQSGMRVGREILATSANTIYLALLGGSMTIVFWFFNLHYSFGHLINAKLFAQELVTIVLGGIAIAVCIPITSIITAWLVKQYHH
;
A
#
# COMPACT_ATOMS: atom_id res chain seq x y z
N MET A 1 -14.20 2.55 -29.14
CA MET A 1 -13.99 2.66 -27.67
C MET A 1 -12.54 2.34 -27.38
N ASN A 2 -11.88 3.12 -26.52
CA ASN A 2 -10.50 2.87 -26.11
C ASN A 2 -10.43 1.56 -25.30
N ALA A 3 -9.36 0.77 -25.44
CA ALA A 3 -9.22 -0.54 -24.78
C ALA A 3 -9.38 -0.44 -23.24
N ILE A 4 -8.91 0.66 -22.66
CA ILE A 4 -9.05 1.00 -21.25
C ILE A 4 -10.54 1.01 -20.84
N VAL A 5 -11.39 1.67 -21.62
CA VAL A 5 -12.82 1.79 -21.32
C VAL A 5 -13.50 0.43 -21.36
N ILE A 6 -13.12 -0.43 -22.31
CA ILE A 6 -13.65 -1.80 -22.43
C ILE A 6 -13.27 -2.62 -21.19
N LEU A 7 -11.99 -2.60 -20.80
CA LEU A 7 -11.51 -3.33 -19.62
C LEU A 7 -12.15 -2.82 -18.32
N SER A 8 -12.31 -1.51 -18.16
CA SER A 8 -12.98 -0.92 -16.99
C SER A 8 -14.46 -1.35 -16.92
N LEU A 9 -15.16 -1.41 -18.05
CA LEU A 9 -16.55 -1.88 -18.10
C LEU A 9 -16.64 -3.37 -17.76
N ILE A 10 -15.73 -4.20 -18.29
CA ILE A 10 -15.66 -5.63 -17.96
C ILE A 10 -15.44 -5.81 -16.46
N LEU A 11 -14.49 -5.09 -15.87
CA LEU A 11 -14.21 -5.14 -14.44
C LEU A 11 -15.44 -4.76 -13.61
N LEU A 12 -16.12 -3.66 -13.98
CA LEU A 12 -17.34 -3.21 -13.31
C LEU A 12 -18.44 -4.28 -13.36
N ILE A 13 -18.69 -4.87 -14.53
CA ILE A 13 -19.70 -5.92 -14.70
C ILE A 13 -19.35 -7.13 -13.84
N LEU A 14 -18.09 -7.59 -13.85
CA LEU A 14 -17.65 -8.73 -13.03
C LEU A 14 -17.79 -8.44 -11.53
N MET A 15 -17.40 -7.24 -11.08
CA MET A 15 -17.58 -6.84 -9.68
C MET A 15 -19.06 -6.77 -9.28
N LEU A 16 -19.93 -6.30 -10.17
CA LEU A 16 -21.37 -6.26 -9.92
C LEU A 16 -21.98 -7.67 -9.84
N VAL A 17 -21.58 -8.55 -10.75
CA VAL A 17 -22.09 -9.93 -10.82
C VAL A 17 -21.64 -10.77 -9.64
N PHE A 18 -20.35 -10.74 -9.28
CA PHE A 18 -19.80 -11.59 -8.21
C PHE A 18 -19.81 -10.92 -6.82
N GLY A 19 -19.62 -9.60 -6.76
CA GLY A 19 -19.56 -8.85 -5.50
C GLY A 19 -20.88 -8.20 -5.07
N GLY A 20 -21.90 -8.18 -5.95
CA GLY A 20 -23.19 -7.56 -5.67
C GLY A 20 -23.06 -6.10 -5.23
N ARG A 21 -23.71 -5.74 -4.12
CA ARG A 21 -23.61 -4.38 -3.53
C ARG A 21 -22.20 -4.04 -3.09
N SER A 22 -21.47 -4.98 -2.48
CA SER A 22 -20.09 -4.74 -2.02
C SER A 22 -19.14 -4.54 -3.19
N GLY A 23 -19.36 -5.24 -4.31
CA GLY A 23 -18.60 -5.05 -5.55
C GLY A 23 -18.79 -3.65 -6.14
N PHE A 24 -20.02 -3.14 -6.18
CA PHE A 24 -20.28 -1.76 -6.60
C PHE A 24 -19.57 -0.73 -5.71
N VAL A 25 -19.67 -0.90 -4.39
CA VAL A 25 -19.02 0.00 -3.43
C VAL A 25 -17.50 -0.06 -3.59
N SER A 26 -16.91 -1.24 -3.77
CA SER A 26 -15.47 -1.41 -4.04
C SER A 26 -15.02 -0.66 -5.29
N PHE A 27 -15.77 -0.79 -6.39
CA PHE A 27 -15.49 -0.05 -7.61
C PHE A 27 -15.58 1.47 -7.38
N LEU A 28 -16.61 1.95 -6.67
CA LEU A 28 -16.76 3.37 -6.36
C LEU A 28 -15.61 3.90 -5.47
N THR A 29 -15.15 3.08 -4.51
CA THR A 29 -14.01 3.39 -3.66
C THR A 29 -12.72 3.59 -4.45
N LEU A 30 -12.51 2.84 -5.54
CA LEU A 30 -11.37 3.04 -6.44
C LEU A 30 -11.35 4.46 -7.04
N PHE A 31 -12.50 4.93 -7.55
CA PHE A 31 -12.63 6.30 -8.06
C PHE A 31 -12.45 7.34 -6.95
N LEU A 32 -12.98 7.07 -5.75
CA LEU A 32 -12.83 7.98 -4.63
C LEU A 32 -11.36 8.10 -4.19
N ASN A 33 -10.62 6.99 -4.12
CA ASN A 33 -9.18 6.99 -3.84
C ASN A 33 -8.42 7.80 -4.90
N PHE A 34 -8.78 7.68 -6.18
CA PHE A 34 -8.20 8.49 -7.25
C PHE A 34 -8.47 9.99 -7.05
N ILE A 35 -9.70 10.38 -6.69
CA ILE A 35 -10.04 11.78 -6.39
C ILE A 35 -9.24 12.30 -5.20
N VAL A 36 -9.11 11.51 -4.13
CA VAL A 36 -8.32 11.88 -2.94
C VAL A 36 -6.85 12.07 -3.29
N LEU A 37 -6.28 11.18 -4.12
CA LEU A 37 -4.92 11.32 -4.63
C LEU A 37 -4.75 12.60 -5.45
N PHE A 38 -5.69 12.88 -6.34
CA PHE A 38 -5.66 14.09 -7.15
C PHE A 38 -5.71 15.36 -6.29
N ILE A 39 -6.57 15.40 -5.27
CA ILE A 39 -6.64 16.50 -4.30
C ILE A 39 -5.32 16.64 -3.52
N ALA A 40 -4.72 15.53 -3.07
CA ALA A 40 -3.44 15.56 -2.38
C ALA A 40 -2.33 16.17 -3.27
N ILE A 41 -2.26 15.75 -4.54
CA ILE A 41 -1.32 16.31 -5.52
C ILE A 41 -1.55 17.81 -5.71
N LEU A 42 -2.81 18.25 -5.84
CA LEU A 42 -3.14 19.69 -5.95
C LEU A 42 -2.61 20.49 -4.74
N PHE A 43 -2.79 20.00 -3.51
CA PHE A 43 -2.24 20.66 -2.32
C PHE A 43 -0.71 20.77 -2.37
N ILE A 44 -0.02 19.72 -2.83
CA ILE A 44 1.44 19.74 -3.00
C ILE A 44 1.85 20.79 -4.05
N VAL A 45 1.14 20.86 -5.17
CA VAL A 45 1.38 21.88 -6.22
C VAL A 45 1.15 23.30 -5.69
N PHE A 46 0.15 23.50 -4.83
CA PHE A 46 -0.10 24.76 -4.11
C PHE A 46 0.87 25.02 -2.94
N ARG A 47 2.01 24.31 -2.89
CA ARG A 47 3.08 24.48 -1.89
C ARG A 47 2.67 24.16 -0.46
N ALA A 48 1.65 23.33 -0.26
CA ALA A 48 1.38 22.76 1.06
C ALA A 48 2.55 21.85 1.50
N PRO A 49 2.86 21.80 2.80
CA PRO A 49 3.93 20.94 3.30
C PRO A 49 3.59 19.46 3.03
N ILE A 50 4.44 18.78 2.26
CA ILE A 50 4.19 17.43 1.74
C ILE A 50 3.92 16.45 2.88
N TYR A 51 4.71 16.49 3.95
CA TYR A 51 4.50 15.62 5.12
C TYR A 51 3.10 15.73 5.74
N LEU A 52 2.52 16.94 5.78
CA LEU A 52 1.16 17.14 6.29
C LEU A 52 0.14 16.55 5.32
N VAL A 53 0.32 16.78 4.03
CA VAL A 53 -0.54 16.20 2.99
C VAL A 53 -0.50 14.67 3.07
N THR A 54 0.68 14.07 3.21
CA THR A 54 0.86 12.62 3.38
C THR A 54 0.11 12.08 4.59
N PHE A 55 0.23 12.74 5.74
CA PHE A 55 -0.45 12.32 6.97
C PHE A 55 -1.98 12.34 6.82
N VAL A 56 -2.52 13.45 6.28
CA VAL A 56 -3.96 13.60 6.04
C VAL A 56 -4.44 12.58 5.00
N PHE A 57 -3.67 12.38 3.93
CA PHE A 57 -3.96 11.41 2.88
C PHE A 57 -4.07 9.98 3.43
N CYS A 58 -3.12 9.55 4.27
CA CYS A 58 -3.14 8.22 4.88
C CYS A 58 -4.39 7.99 5.73
N ILE A 59 -4.80 9.00 6.52
CA ILE A 59 -6.01 8.93 7.34
C ILE A 59 -7.25 8.80 6.44
N ILE A 60 -7.38 9.67 5.44
CA ILE A 60 -8.55 9.69 4.55
C ILE A 60 -8.67 8.36 3.77
N ILE A 61 -7.57 7.87 3.20
CA ILE A 61 -7.56 6.58 2.49
C ILE A 61 -7.89 5.43 3.43
N ALA A 62 -7.32 5.38 4.63
CA ALA A 62 -7.63 4.34 5.60
C ALA A 62 -9.11 4.37 6.01
N VAL A 63 -9.68 5.57 6.22
CA VAL A 63 -11.11 5.72 6.54
C VAL A 63 -11.99 5.21 5.41
N ILE A 64 -11.71 5.66 4.17
CA ILE A 64 -12.48 5.29 2.99
C ILE A 64 -12.43 3.78 2.77
N ASN A 65 -11.24 3.18 2.72
CA ASN A 65 -11.10 1.77 2.37
C ASN A 65 -11.61 0.84 3.48
N LEU A 66 -11.46 1.20 4.75
CA LEU A 66 -11.93 0.32 5.83
C LEU A 66 -13.42 0.49 6.11
N PHE A 67 -13.91 1.71 6.34
CA PHE A 67 -15.28 1.90 6.84
C PHE A 67 -16.34 1.91 5.75
N LEU A 68 -16.02 2.37 4.53
CA LEU A 68 -16.97 2.34 3.42
C LEU A 68 -17.22 0.91 2.94
N LEU A 69 -16.20 0.05 2.96
CA LEU A 69 -16.31 -1.34 2.53
C LEU A 69 -16.85 -2.26 3.62
N ASN A 70 -16.40 -2.12 4.87
CA ASN A 70 -16.57 -3.18 5.88
C ASN A 70 -17.60 -2.89 6.99
N LYS A 71 -18.44 -1.85 6.86
CA LYS A 71 -19.32 -1.29 7.91
C LYS A 71 -18.52 -0.90 9.17
N PHE A 72 -19.12 -0.15 10.08
CA PHE A 72 -18.45 0.21 11.33
C PHE A 72 -18.49 -0.99 12.30
N ASN A 73 -17.34 -1.60 12.57
CA ASN A 73 -17.20 -2.73 13.50
C ASN A 73 -15.83 -2.70 14.22
N ILE A 74 -15.67 -3.49 15.29
CA ILE A 74 -14.44 -3.62 16.06
C ILE A 74 -13.29 -4.12 15.18
N LYS A 75 -13.56 -5.03 14.23
CA LYS A 75 -12.54 -5.49 13.27
C LYS A 75 -12.01 -4.37 12.38
N THR A 76 -12.90 -3.48 11.90
CA THR A 76 -12.49 -2.36 11.04
C THR A 76 -11.77 -1.28 11.83
N LEU A 77 -12.18 -1.04 13.07
CA LEU A 77 -11.48 -0.14 13.99
C LEU A 77 -10.08 -0.66 14.33
N ALA A 78 -9.95 -1.96 14.63
CA ALA A 78 -8.66 -2.60 14.86
C ALA A 78 -7.75 -2.45 13.63
N ALA A 79 -8.26 -2.79 12.44
CA ALA A 79 -7.53 -2.63 11.18
C ALA A 79 -7.09 -1.17 10.95
N PHE A 80 -7.96 -0.20 11.25
CA PHE A 80 -7.66 1.23 11.08
C PHE A 80 -6.51 1.67 11.98
N ILE A 81 -6.59 1.38 13.28
CA ILE A 81 -5.56 1.76 14.25
C ILE A 81 -4.23 1.08 13.88
N SER A 82 -4.28 -0.22 13.56
CA SER A 82 -3.07 -0.95 13.13
C SER A 82 -2.45 -0.35 11.88
N SER A 83 -3.26 0.04 10.88
CA SER A 83 -2.75 0.63 9.64
C SER A 83 -2.03 1.95 9.87
N ILE A 84 -2.61 2.82 10.71
CA ILE A 84 -1.99 4.10 11.06
C ILE A 84 -0.70 3.88 11.86
N VAL A 85 -0.73 3.02 12.88
CA VAL A 85 0.45 2.73 13.71
C VAL A 85 1.59 2.13 12.86
N THR A 86 1.30 1.16 12.01
CA THR A 86 2.31 0.56 11.13
C THR A 86 2.87 1.58 10.15
N THR A 87 2.00 2.38 9.51
CA THR A 87 2.46 3.38 8.53
C THR A 87 3.35 4.43 9.20
N LEU A 88 2.99 4.91 10.39
CA LEU A 88 3.82 5.83 11.17
C LEU A 88 5.19 5.26 11.51
N LEU A 89 5.26 3.98 11.91
CA LEU A 89 6.54 3.30 12.15
C LEU A 89 7.39 3.20 10.88
N MET A 90 6.76 3.01 9.73
CA MET A 90 7.45 2.91 8.44
C MET A 90 7.99 4.25 7.93
N ILE A 91 7.47 5.41 8.37
CA ILE A 91 7.95 6.73 7.92
C ILE A 91 9.46 6.87 8.09
N ALA A 92 10.00 6.45 9.25
CA ALA A 92 11.43 6.56 9.53
C ALA A 92 12.26 5.69 8.58
N ALA A 93 11.83 4.44 8.34
CA ALA A 93 12.50 3.54 7.41
C ALA A 93 12.47 4.07 5.98
N ILE A 94 11.30 4.57 5.53
CA ILE A 94 11.12 5.15 4.19
C ILE A 94 12.01 6.38 4.01
N TYR A 95 12.02 7.31 4.99
CA TYR A 95 12.87 8.50 4.95
C TYR A 95 14.35 8.12 4.81
N LEU A 96 14.85 7.21 5.66
CA LEU A 96 16.25 6.78 5.62
C LEU A 96 16.62 6.12 4.29
N SER A 97 15.73 5.27 3.76
CA SER A 97 15.95 4.61 2.47
C SER A 97 15.98 5.59 1.30
N VAL A 98 15.08 6.58 1.27
CA VAL A 98 15.05 7.58 0.20
C VAL A 98 16.26 8.51 0.28
N HIS A 99 16.56 9.03 1.47
CA HIS A 99 17.66 9.97 1.69
C HIS A 99 19.03 9.35 1.40
N TRP A 100 19.33 8.15 1.93
CA TRP A 100 20.62 7.50 1.67
C TRP A 100 20.71 6.87 0.28
N GLY A 101 19.59 6.39 -0.26
CA GLY A 101 19.54 5.79 -1.59
C GLY A 101 19.60 6.81 -2.74
N HIS A 102 19.53 8.12 -2.44
CA HIS A 102 19.45 9.19 -3.44
C HIS A 102 18.35 8.93 -4.49
N LEU A 103 17.20 8.43 -4.02
CA LEU A 103 16.11 7.93 -4.85
C LEU A 103 15.15 9.04 -5.31
N GLN A 104 15.44 10.30 -5.02
CA GLN A 104 14.56 11.42 -5.33
C GLN A 104 14.58 11.83 -6.81
N GLY A 105 13.44 12.29 -7.31
CA GLY A 105 13.30 12.92 -8.62
C GLY A 105 13.35 11.93 -9.79
N PHE A 106 13.33 12.48 -11.01
CA PHE A 106 13.21 11.69 -12.23
C PHE A 106 14.37 10.72 -12.44
N THR A 107 14.05 9.57 -13.01
CA THR A 107 15.02 8.61 -13.55
C THR A 107 15.62 9.15 -14.87
N GLN A 108 16.70 8.54 -15.37
CA GLN A 108 17.28 8.98 -16.64
C GLN A 108 16.32 8.70 -17.80
N GLU A 109 15.62 7.58 -17.71
CA GLU A 109 14.63 7.12 -18.66
C GLU A 109 13.42 8.09 -18.74
N GLU A 110 12.94 8.58 -17.60
CA GLU A 110 11.87 9.58 -17.54
C GLU A 110 12.31 10.96 -18.05
N GLN A 111 13.59 11.32 -17.90
CA GLN A 111 14.14 12.59 -18.38
C GLN A 111 14.20 12.64 -19.90
N ASP A 112 14.50 11.53 -20.57
CA ASP A 112 14.53 11.47 -22.03
C ASP A 112 13.14 11.74 -22.64
N GLU A 113 12.07 11.23 -22.02
CA GLU A 113 10.69 11.49 -22.43
C GLU A 113 10.23 12.91 -22.10
N THR A 114 10.74 13.47 -21.00
CA THR A 114 10.29 14.76 -20.44
C THR A 114 11.20 15.93 -20.84
N TYR A 115 12.25 15.69 -21.63
CA TYR A 115 13.29 16.68 -21.97
C TYR A 115 12.74 18.00 -22.56
N VAL A 116 11.60 17.93 -23.25
CA VAL A 116 10.93 19.10 -23.85
C VAL A 116 10.26 20.00 -22.80
N PHE A 117 10.02 19.48 -21.58
CA PHE A 117 9.36 20.19 -20.49
C PHE A 117 10.37 20.72 -19.46
N SER A 118 9.96 21.73 -18.69
CA SER A 118 10.78 22.24 -17.58
C SER A 118 10.89 21.19 -16.48
N LEU A 119 12.10 20.70 -16.23
CA LEU A 119 12.42 19.85 -15.07
C LEU A 119 12.40 20.62 -13.74
N ASN A 120 12.33 21.96 -13.78
CA ASN A 120 12.16 22.76 -12.57
C ASN A 120 10.68 22.84 -12.16
N ILE A 121 10.28 21.87 -11.36
CA ILE A 121 8.90 21.73 -10.85
C ILE A 121 8.72 22.53 -9.55
N GLY A 122 9.82 22.91 -8.90
CA GLY A 122 9.83 23.64 -7.64
C GLY A 122 9.26 22.86 -6.45
N ILE A 123 9.08 21.54 -6.59
CA ILE A 123 8.67 20.63 -5.52
C ILE A 123 9.91 19.93 -4.97
N ASP A 124 9.95 19.71 -3.66
CA ASP A 124 10.97 18.88 -3.03
C ASP A 124 10.76 17.41 -3.44
N MET A 125 11.63 16.92 -4.31
CA MET A 125 11.53 15.59 -4.88
C MET A 125 11.80 14.47 -3.89
N GLU A 126 12.54 14.74 -2.82
CA GLU A 126 12.80 13.77 -1.77
C GLU A 126 11.54 13.54 -0.94
N GLN A 127 10.92 14.64 -0.51
CA GLN A 127 9.64 14.60 0.18
C GLN A 127 8.54 13.97 -0.69
N PHE A 128 8.53 14.29 -1.99
CA PHE A 128 7.57 13.69 -2.92
C PHE A 128 7.78 12.19 -3.09
N MET A 129 9.04 11.73 -3.16
CA MET A 129 9.35 10.30 -3.20
C MET A 129 8.92 9.58 -1.92
N ILE A 130 9.06 10.22 -0.75
CA ILE A 130 8.53 9.67 0.50
C ILE A 130 7.00 9.54 0.44
N PHE A 131 6.29 10.53 -0.12
CA PHE A 131 4.85 10.47 -0.32
C PHE A 131 4.42 9.30 -1.22
N THR A 132 5.10 9.08 -2.36
CA THR A 132 4.76 7.99 -3.29
C THR A 132 5.01 6.61 -2.68
N VAL A 133 6.11 6.43 -1.94
CA VAL A 133 6.39 5.18 -1.23
C VAL A 133 5.36 4.93 -0.11
N ILE A 134 4.99 5.96 0.65
CA ILE A 134 3.96 5.84 1.69
C ILE A 134 2.60 5.46 1.07
N LEU A 135 2.26 6.00 -0.09
CA LEU A 135 1.04 5.64 -0.82
C LEU A 135 1.00 4.14 -1.16
N ALA A 136 2.11 3.58 -1.63
CA ALA A 136 2.20 2.14 -1.90
C ALA A 136 2.10 1.31 -0.61
N VAL A 137 2.76 1.76 0.47
CA VAL A 137 2.80 1.07 1.76
C VAL A 137 1.43 1.07 2.45
N ILE A 138 0.74 2.20 2.54
CA ILE A 138 -0.55 2.30 3.25
C ILE A 138 -1.61 1.40 2.62
N ALA A 139 -1.64 1.29 1.29
CA ALA A 139 -2.57 0.42 0.57
C ALA A 139 -2.38 -1.05 0.95
N ALA A 140 -1.13 -1.54 0.90
CA ALA A 140 -0.81 -2.92 1.29
C ALA A 140 -1.09 -3.19 2.78
N VAL A 141 -0.83 -2.21 3.65
CA VAL A 141 -1.05 -2.32 5.09
C VAL A 141 -2.54 -2.40 5.43
N ILE A 142 -3.40 -1.59 4.79
CA ILE A 142 -4.86 -1.61 4.99
C ILE A 142 -5.43 -2.98 4.65
N ASP A 143 -5.08 -3.51 3.47
CA ASP A 143 -5.58 -4.78 2.99
C ASP A 143 -5.16 -5.92 3.92
N LEU A 144 -3.91 -5.91 4.39
CA LEU A 144 -3.44 -6.90 5.34
C LEU A 144 -4.12 -6.78 6.71
N ALA A 145 -4.30 -5.55 7.20
CA ALA A 145 -4.87 -5.31 8.52
C ALA A 145 -6.32 -5.82 8.60
N ILE A 146 -7.14 -5.61 7.56
CA ILE A 146 -8.51 -6.15 7.54
C ILE A 146 -8.53 -7.67 7.37
N THR A 147 -7.59 -8.22 6.59
CA THR A 147 -7.47 -9.67 6.34
C THR A 147 -7.07 -10.44 7.60
N ILE A 148 -6.31 -9.83 8.51
CA ILE A 148 -5.94 -10.44 9.80
C ILE A 148 -7.01 -10.19 10.86
N SER A 149 -7.55 -8.97 10.95
CA SER A 149 -8.51 -8.62 11.99
C SER A 149 -9.86 -9.34 11.82
N SER A 150 -10.29 -9.62 10.58
CA SER A 150 -11.59 -10.25 10.33
C SER A 150 -11.68 -11.69 10.86
N PRO A 151 -10.75 -12.61 10.53
CA PRO A 151 -10.81 -13.98 11.07
C PRO A 151 -10.61 -14.03 12.59
N VAL A 152 -9.80 -13.13 13.16
CA VAL A 152 -9.61 -13.06 14.62
C VAL A 152 -10.88 -12.61 15.33
N PHE A 153 -11.61 -11.65 14.75
CA PHE A 153 -12.91 -11.21 15.23
C PHE A 153 -13.95 -12.33 15.14
N GLU A 154 -14.06 -12.99 14.00
CA GLU A 154 -15.00 -14.10 13.77
C GLU A 154 -14.70 -15.30 14.69
N LEU A 155 -13.42 -15.59 14.93
CA LEU A 155 -13.01 -16.62 15.88
C LEU A 155 -13.44 -16.30 17.33
N HIS A 156 -13.42 -15.02 17.71
CA HIS A 156 -13.91 -14.60 19.02
C HIS A 156 -15.44 -14.67 19.10
N GLU A 157 -16.17 -14.24 18.07
CA GLU A 157 -17.64 -14.38 18.03
C GLU A 157 -18.05 -15.85 18.13
N ALA A 158 -17.33 -16.75 17.47
CA ALA A 158 -17.58 -18.20 17.54
C ALA A 158 -17.25 -18.80 18.91
N ASN A 159 -16.20 -18.33 19.58
CA ASN A 159 -15.84 -18.78 20.92
C ASN A 159 -15.33 -17.62 21.82
N PRO A 160 -16.23 -16.97 22.57
CA PRO A 160 -15.88 -15.83 23.43
C PRO A 160 -14.96 -16.20 24.60
N SER A 161 -14.84 -17.49 24.96
CA SER A 161 -14.01 -17.96 26.07
C SER A 161 -12.50 -17.90 25.77
N LEU A 162 -12.11 -17.82 24.49
CA LEU A 162 -10.72 -17.75 24.07
C LEU A 162 -9.95 -16.61 24.75
N THR A 163 -8.71 -16.86 25.12
CA THR A 163 -7.83 -15.87 25.74
C THR A 163 -7.25 -14.90 24.69
N ARG A 164 -6.82 -13.72 25.13
CA ARG A 164 -6.11 -12.76 24.25
C ARG A 164 -4.89 -13.38 23.56
N ARG A 165 -4.20 -14.29 24.25
CA ARG A 165 -3.01 -14.98 23.73
C ARG A 165 -3.37 -15.93 22.57
N GLU A 166 -4.48 -16.66 22.70
CA GLU A 166 -4.96 -17.56 21.64
C GLU A 166 -5.45 -16.77 20.41
N LEU A 167 -6.15 -15.65 20.62
CA LEU A 167 -6.54 -14.74 19.53
C LEU A 167 -5.32 -14.15 18.82
N PHE A 168 -4.31 -13.69 19.58
CA PHE A 168 -3.05 -13.20 19.02
C PHE A 168 -2.33 -14.29 18.20
N GLN A 169 -2.24 -15.51 18.71
CA GLN A 169 -1.63 -16.63 17.99
C GLN A 169 -2.40 -17.00 16.71
N SER A 170 -3.73 -16.86 16.73
CA SER A 170 -4.53 -17.01 15.52
C SER A 170 -4.17 -15.96 14.47
N GLY A 171 -4.15 -14.68 14.84
CA GLY A 171 -3.75 -13.59 13.94
C GLY A 171 -2.34 -13.77 13.38
N MET A 172 -1.39 -14.21 14.22
CA MET A 172 -0.01 -14.51 13.79
C MET A 172 0.08 -15.69 12.80
N ARG A 173 -0.80 -16.70 12.93
CA ARG A 173 -0.86 -17.82 11.97
C ARG A 173 -1.36 -17.34 10.61
N VAL A 174 -2.49 -16.63 10.59
CA VAL A 174 -3.06 -16.04 9.37
C VAL A 174 -2.05 -15.11 8.70
N GLY A 175 -1.43 -14.21 9.47
CA GLY A 175 -0.43 -13.29 8.95
C GLY A 175 0.79 -13.98 8.36
N ARG A 176 1.25 -15.09 8.94
CA ARG A 176 2.41 -15.85 8.42
C ARG A 176 2.11 -16.49 7.06
N GLU A 177 0.90 -17.01 6.87
CA GLU A 177 0.45 -17.56 5.58
C GLU A 177 0.36 -16.46 4.52
N ILE A 178 -0.14 -15.28 4.90
CA ILE A 178 -0.24 -14.13 3.99
C ILE A 178 1.13 -13.56 3.65
N LEU A 179 2.08 -13.52 4.60
CA LEU A 179 3.43 -13.02 4.35
C LEU A 179 4.12 -13.80 3.23
N ALA A 180 4.04 -15.12 3.27
CA ALA A 180 4.65 -16.00 2.28
C ALA A 180 4.04 -15.79 0.89
N THR A 181 2.71 -15.70 0.80
CA THR A 181 2.00 -15.50 -0.46
C THR A 181 2.19 -14.09 -1.02
N SER A 182 2.16 -13.07 -0.17
CA SER A 182 2.36 -11.66 -0.56
C SER A 182 3.77 -11.40 -1.05
N ALA A 183 4.79 -11.99 -0.41
CA ALA A 183 6.18 -11.86 -0.86
C ALA A 183 6.38 -12.38 -2.29
N ASN A 184 5.76 -13.52 -2.63
CA ASN A 184 5.81 -14.07 -3.98
C ASN A 184 5.10 -13.16 -5.00
N THR A 185 3.91 -12.63 -4.65
CA THR A 185 3.18 -11.70 -5.52
C THR A 185 3.97 -10.43 -5.79
N ILE A 186 4.57 -9.84 -4.76
CA ILE A 186 5.38 -8.62 -4.88
C ILE A 186 6.62 -8.87 -5.75
N TYR A 187 7.30 -10.01 -5.56
CA TYR A 187 8.45 -10.40 -6.37
C TYR A 187 8.08 -10.55 -7.86
N LEU A 188 6.98 -11.24 -8.16
CA LEU A 188 6.50 -11.41 -9.52
C LEU A 188 6.03 -10.08 -10.13
N ALA A 189 5.44 -9.19 -9.34
CA ALA A 189 5.04 -7.86 -9.79
C ALA A 189 6.26 -7.01 -10.20
N LEU A 190 7.34 -7.03 -9.41
CA LEU A 190 8.61 -6.37 -9.77
C LEU A 190 9.15 -6.93 -11.08
N LEU A 191 9.37 -8.24 -11.14
CA LEU A 191 9.95 -8.85 -12.33
C LEU A 191 9.08 -8.63 -13.57
N GLY A 192 7.76 -8.79 -13.44
CA GLY A 192 6.80 -8.58 -14.52
C GLY A 192 6.79 -7.15 -15.03
N GLY A 193 6.81 -6.16 -14.13
CA GLY A 193 6.82 -4.74 -14.45
C GLY A 193 8.13 -4.31 -15.13
N SER A 194 9.27 -4.82 -14.68
CA SER A 194 10.58 -4.43 -15.20
C SER A 194 11.10 -5.37 -16.31
N MET A 195 10.33 -6.38 -16.78
CA MET A 195 10.81 -7.40 -17.74
C MET A 195 11.42 -6.79 -19.01
N THR A 196 10.81 -5.74 -19.57
CA THR A 196 11.30 -5.12 -20.81
C THR A 196 12.68 -4.49 -20.61
N ILE A 197 12.90 -3.85 -19.46
CA ILE A 197 14.19 -3.24 -19.10
C ILE A 197 15.23 -4.34 -18.87
N VAL A 198 14.85 -5.41 -18.15
CA VAL A 198 15.70 -6.58 -17.94
C VAL A 198 16.15 -7.16 -19.27
N PHE A 199 15.23 -7.38 -20.21
CA PHE A 199 15.53 -7.88 -21.55
C PHE A 199 16.45 -6.94 -22.34
N TRP A 200 16.24 -5.64 -22.27
CA TRP A 200 17.09 -4.63 -22.91
C TRP A 200 18.52 -4.67 -22.37
N PHE A 201 18.69 -4.76 -21.05
CA PHE A 201 19.99 -4.87 -20.39
C PHE A 201 20.75 -6.14 -20.79
N PHE A 202 20.07 -7.29 -20.84
CA PHE A 202 20.67 -8.55 -21.25
C PHE A 202 21.14 -8.53 -22.71
N ASN A 203 20.34 -7.99 -23.64
CA ASN A 203 20.73 -7.94 -25.05
C ASN A 203 21.87 -6.96 -25.33
N LEU A 204 21.95 -5.88 -24.56
CA LEU A 204 23.01 -4.89 -24.68
C LEU A 204 24.26 -5.22 -23.85
N HIS A 205 24.32 -6.44 -23.29
CA HIS A 205 25.46 -6.95 -22.51
C HIS A 205 25.84 -6.07 -21.30
N TYR A 206 24.87 -5.36 -20.71
CA TYR A 206 25.09 -4.66 -19.45
C TYR A 206 25.30 -5.68 -18.31
N SER A 207 26.17 -5.34 -17.36
CA SER A 207 26.38 -6.21 -16.20
C SER A 207 25.19 -6.16 -15.25
N PHE A 208 24.98 -7.25 -14.50
CA PHE A 208 23.94 -7.31 -13.45
C PHE A 208 24.07 -6.18 -12.41
N GLY A 209 25.29 -5.74 -12.13
CA GLY A 209 25.54 -4.59 -11.26
C GLY A 209 24.97 -3.28 -11.81
N HIS A 210 25.02 -3.06 -13.13
CA HIS A 210 24.40 -1.88 -13.73
C HIS A 210 22.87 -1.92 -13.63
N LEU A 211 22.26 -3.10 -13.76
CA LEU A 211 20.80 -3.26 -13.63
C LEU A 211 20.32 -2.91 -12.22
N ILE A 212 20.94 -3.48 -11.18
CA ILE A 212 20.54 -3.22 -9.78
C ILE A 212 20.75 -1.76 -9.38
N ASN A 213 21.80 -1.13 -9.89
CA ASN A 213 22.12 0.26 -9.57
C ASN A 213 21.43 1.26 -10.52
N ALA A 214 20.71 0.80 -11.53
CA ALA A 214 19.89 1.68 -12.36
C ALA A 214 18.82 2.32 -11.48
N LYS A 215 18.74 3.65 -11.51
CA LYS A 215 17.88 4.42 -10.59
C LYS A 215 16.42 3.96 -10.67
N LEU A 216 15.91 3.74 -11.87
CA LEU A 216 14.54 3.24 -12.11
C LEU A 216 14.30 1.91 -11.37
N PHE A 217 15.21 0.94 -11.54
CA PHE A 217 15.09 -0.36 -10.88
C PHE A 217 15.27 -0.27 -9.36
N ALA A 218 16.21 0.56 -8.90
CA ALA A 218 16.47 0.77 -7.47
C ALA A 218 15.26 1.41 -6.76
N GLN A 219 14.61 2.39 -7.38
CA GLN A 219 13.40 3.02 -6.85
C GLN A 219 12.25 2.01 -6.68
N GLU A 220 11.98 1.20 -7.70
CA GLU A 220 10.94 0.17 -7.64
C GLU A 220 11.26 -0.90 -6.59
N LEU A 221 12.50 -1.40 -6.59
CA LEU A 221 12.95 -2.44 -5.66
C LEU A 221 12.86 -1.97 -4.21
N VAL A 222 13.32 -0.74 -3.91
CA VAL A 222 13.24 -0.19 -2.56
C VAL A 222 11.80 0.01 -2.12
N THR A 223 10.92 0.52 -2.99
CA THR A 223 9.48 0.68 -2.69
C THR A 223 8.85 -0.66 -2.34
N ILE A 224 9.17 -1.70 -3.11
CA ILE A 224 8.67 -3.06 -2.91
C ILE A 224 9.19 -3.70 -1.63
N VAL A 225 10.49 -3.58 -1.35
CA VAL A 225 11.10 -4.11 -0.13
C VAL A 225 10.52 -3.41 1.11
N LEU A 226 10.34 -2.09 1.06
CA LEU A 226 9.69 -1.34 2.14
C LEU A 226 8.22 -1.76 2.33
N GLY A 227 7.49 -2.03 1.24
CA GLY A 227 6.16 -2.64 1.30
C GLY A 227 6.16 -4.00 1.99
N GLY A 228 7.10 -4.88 1.66
CA GLY A 228 7.27 -6.19 2.31
C GLY A 228 7.60 -6.08 3.80
N ILE A 229 8.48 -5.15 4.19
CA ILE A 229 8.80 -4.86 5.59
C ILE A 229 7.55 -4.34 6.32
N ALA A 230 6.79 -3.44 5.70
CA ALA A 230 5.56 -2.92 6.28
C ALA A 230 4.53 -4.03 6.53
N ILE A 231 4.36 -4.97 5.60
CA ILE A 231 3.50 -6.16 5.76
C ILE A 231 3.99 -6.99 6.94
N ALA A 232 5.29 -7.30 7.01
CA ALA A 232 5.87 -8.09 8.09
C ALA A 232 5.66 -7.46 9.48
N VAL A 233 5.77 -6.14 9.57
CA VAL A 233 5.55 -5.36 10.80
C VAL A 233 4.05 -5.20 11.13
N CYS A 234 3.19 -5.10 10.11
CA CYS A 234 1.75 -4.99 10.27
C CYS A 234 1.13 -6.24 10.94
N ILE A 235 1.66 -7.44 10.65
CA ILE A 235 1.14 -8.71 11.18
C ILE A 235 1.06 -8.74 12.72
N PRO A 236 2.17 -8.57 13.47
CA PRO A 236 2.13 -8.59 14.92
C PRO A 236 1.32 -7.43 15.49
N ILE A 237 1.41 -6.23 14.89
CA ILE A 237 0.67 -5.04 15.33
C ILE A 237 -0.83 -5.27 15.25
N THR A 238 -1.32 -5.74 14.09
CA THR A 238 -2.74 -6.04 13.87
C THR A 238 -3.22 -7.16 14.79
N SER A 239 -2.43 -8.20 14.95
CA SER A 239 -2.78 -9.35 15.80
C SER A 239 -2.95 -8.92 17.27
N ILE A 240 -2.05 -8.08 17.79
CA ILE A 240 -2.12 -7.58 19.18
C ILE A 240 -3.31 -6.64 19.36
N ILE A 241 -3.45 -5.65 18.48
CA ILE A 241 -4.51 -4.63 18.58
C ILE A 241 -5.89 -5.28 18.47
N THR A 242 -6.08 -6.20 17.52
CA THR A 242 -7.36 -6.91 17.35
C THR A 242 -7.67 -7.76 18.57
N ALA A 243 -6.71 -8.57 19.06
CA ALA A 243 -6.93 -9.41 20.23
C ALA A 243 -7.27 -8.61 21.50
N TRP A 244 -6.72 -7.40 21.64
CA TRP A 244 -7.01 -6.51 22.75
C TRP A 244 -8.40 -5.85 22.63
N LEU A 245 -8.70 -5.22 21.49
CA LEU A 245 -9.95 -4.50 21.26
C LEU A 245 -11.17 -5.41 21.33
N VAL A 246 -11.08 -6.59 20.71
CA VAL A 246 -12.19 -7.55 20.67
C VAL A 246 -12.59 -8.02 22.06
N LYS A 247 -11.60 -8.22 22.96
CA LYS A 247 -11.87 -8.59 24.35
C LYS A 247 -12.36 -7.43 25.22
N GLN A 248 -12.04 -6.19 24.88
CA GLN A 248 -12.46 -5.04 25.68
C GLN A 248 -13.92 -4.65 25.41
N TYR A 249 -14.40 -4.82 24.18
CA TYR A 249 -15.75 -4.42 23.77
C TYR A 249 -16.85 -5.42 24.15
N HIS A 250 -16.49 -6.66 24.49
CA HIS A 250 -17.43 -7.72 24.90
C HIS A 250 -17.46 -7.98 26.42
N HIS A 251 -16.81 -7.11 27.21
CA HIS A 251 -16.98 -7.02 28.66
C HIS A 251 -17.86 -5.81 28.99
#